data_AF-A0A517QGC0-F1
#
_entry.id   AF-A0A517QGC0-F1
#
_cell.length_a   1.000
_cell.length_b   1.000
_cell.length_c   1.000
_cell.angle_alpha   90.00
_cell.angle_beta   90.00
_cell.angle_gamma   90.00
#
_symmetry.space_group_name_H-M   'P 1'
#
loop_
_entity.id
_entity.type
_entity.pdbx_description
1 polymer ?
#
loop_
_entity_poly.entity_id
_entity_poly.type
_entity_poly.pdbx_seq_one_letter_code
_entity_poly.pdbx_strand_id
1 'polypeptide(L)' 'MKLPKFWIDTGAYNDTAIQISIFICCSLCIYIGYAYEMAWLVMSAIIIGPVSGFFIGFCLIMFLCTYCAVDDKDS' A
#
# COMPACT_ATOMS: atom_id res chain seq x y z
N MET A 1 -10.69 3.47 21.18
CA MET A 1 -10.09 2.30 20.52
C MET A 1 -8.60 2.33 20.80
N LYS A 2 -8.03 1.29 21.43
CA LYS A 2 -6.57 1.18 21.57
C LYS A 2 -6.01 0.82 20.19
N LEU A 3 -5.19 1.69 19.61
CA LEU A 3 -4.41 1.33 18.41
C LEU A 3 -3.62 0.05 18.73
N PRO A 4 -3.65 -0.97 17.86
CA PRO A 4 -2.88 -2.18 18.07
C PRO A 4 -1.40 -1.80 18.20
N LYS A 5 -0.69 -2.40 19.18
CA LYS A 5 0.75 -2.21 19.46
C LYS A 5 1.65 -2.20 18.21
N PHE A 6 1.16 -2.84 17.15
CA PHE A 6 1.75 -2.94 15.82
C PHE A 6 2.18 -1.61 15.16
N TRP A 7 1.43 -0.51 15.37
CA TRP A 7 1.81 0.79 14.78
C TRP A 7 2.95 1.50 15.52
N ILE A 8 3.27 1.06 16.75
CA ILE A 8 4.21 1.75 17.62
C ILE A 8 5.63 1.19 17.43
N ASP A 9 5.80 -0.12 17.23
CA ASP A 9 7.13 -0.76 17.13
C ASP A 9 7.65 -0.95 15.69
N THR A 10 6.78 -0.88 14.67
CA THR A 10 7.14 -1.21 13.26
C THR A 10 6.98 -0.05 12.28
N GLY A 11 6.80 1.18 12.77
CA GLY A 11 6.43 2.36 11.98
C GLY A 11 7.26 2.55 10.70
N ALA A 12 8.59 2.40 10.78
CA ALA A 12 9.46 2.60 9.62
C ALA A 12 9.24 1.57 8.49
N TYR A 13 8.95 0.31 8.83
CA TYR A 13 8.68 -0.73 7.82
C TYR A 13 7.31 -0.54 7.17
N ASN A 14 6.32 -0.19 7.98
CA ASN A 14 4.95 0.07 7.53
C ASN A 14 4.88 1.28 6.59
N ASP A 15 5.58 2.36 6.93
CA ASP A 15 5.63 3.57 6.10
C ASP A 15 6.29 3.28 4.75
N THR A 16 7.36 2.47 4.74
CA THR A 16 8.04 2.06 3.51
C THR A 16 7.14 1.19 2.62
N ALA A 17 6.43 0.23 3.21
CA ALA A 17 5.51 -0.64 2.46
C ALA A 17 4.33 0.13 1.85
N ILE A 18 3.79 1.11 2.58
CA ILE A 18 2.73 2.00 2.06
C ILE A 18 3.28 2.86 0.91
N GLN A 19 4.47 3.46 1.07
CA GLN A 19 5.09 4.27 0.01
C GLN A 19 5.34 3.46 -1.27
N ILE A 20 5.87 2.23 -1.16
CA ILE A 20 6.08 1.34 -2.30
C ILE A 20 4.74 0.98 -2.96
N SER A 21 3.70 0.70 -2.18
CA SER A 21 2.37 0.36 -2.71
C SER A 21 1.75 1.52 -3.49
N ILE A 22 1.90 2.75 -2.98
CA ILE A 22 1.50 3.98 -3.66
C ILE A 22 2.28 4.15 -4.97
N PHE A 23 3.60 4.00 -4.93
CA PHE A 23 4.44 4.13 -6.12
C PHE A 23 4.03 3.13 -7.22
N ILE A 24 3.86 1.86 -6.87
CA ILE A 24 3.44 0.81 -7.82
C ILE A 24 2.08 1.15 -8.44
N CYS A 25 1.10 1.58 -7.65
CA CYS A 25 -0.23 1.92 -8.16
C CYS A 25 -0.21 3.14 -9.08
N CYS A 26 0.57 4.18 -8.74
CA CYS A 26 0.79 5.32 -9.62
C CYS A 26 1.41 4.88 -10.96
N SER A 27 2.48 4.08 -10.92
CA SER A 27 3.15 3.58 -12.12
C SER A 27 2.22 2.71 -12.97
N LEU A 28 1.38 1.88 -12.35
CA LEU A 28 0.42 1.03 -13.03
C LEU A 28 -0.67 1.87 -13.73
N CYS A 29 -1.24 2.86 -13.05
CA CYS A 29 -2.23 3.78 -13.64
C CYS A 29 -1.65 4.55 -14.84
N ILE A 30 -0.41 5.02 -14.72
CA ILE A 30 0.29 5.70 -15.82
C ILE A 30 0.53 4.74 -16.98
N TYR A 31 1.05 3.54 -16.70
CA TYR A 31 1.31 2.52 -17.71
C TYR A 31 0.05 2.12 -18.48
N ILE A 32 -1.04 1.82 -17.77
CA ILE A 32 -2.33 1.48 -18.40
C ILE A 32 -2.87 2.68 -19.18
N GLY A 33 -2.75 3.89 -18.62
CA GLY A 33 -3.17 5.12 -19.29
C GLY A 33 -2.47 5.32 -20.63
N TYR A 34 -1.16 5.03 -20.71
CA TYR A 34 -0.42 5.07 -21.97
C TYR A 34 -0.75 3.88 -22.88
N ALA A 35 -0.85 2.66 -22.35
CA ALA A 35 -1.08 1.45 -23.14
C ALA A 35 -2.44 1.43 -23.86
N TYR A 36 -3.45 2.11 -23.29
CA TYR A 36 -4.81 2.18 -23.84
C TYR A 36 -5.19 3.59 -24.32
N GLU A 37 -4.22 4.51 -24.46
CA GLU A 37 -4.45 5.91 -24.89
C GLU A 37 -5.48 6.68 -24.04
N MET A 38 -5.62 6.30 -22.77
CA MET A 38 -6.54 6.91 -21.82
C MET A 38 -5.85 8.08 -21.09
N ALA A 39 -5.77 9.24 -21.74
CA ALA A 39 -5.14 10.44 -21.15
C ALA A 39 -5.75 10.86 -19.80
N TRP A 40 -7.06 10.65 -19.62
CA TRP A 40 -7.73 10.91 -18.35
C TRP A 40 -7.21 10.02 -17.22
N LEU A 41 -6.83 8.77 -17.51
CA LEU A 41 -6.31 7.83 -16.53
C LEU A 41 -4.92 8.26 -16.07
N VAL A 42 -4.07 8.72 -17.00
CA VAL A 42 -2.75 9.29 -16.68
C VAL A 42 -2.89 10.52 -15.77
N MET A 43 -3.81 11.44 -16.08
CA MET A 43 -4.07 12.63 -15.25
C MET A 43 -4.66 12.25 -13.88
N SER A 44 -5.48 11.20 -13.82
CA SER A 44 -6.06 10.73 -12.58
C SER A 44 -5.10 9.91 -11.71
N ALA A 45 -3.96 9.45 -12.25
CA ALA A 45 -2.98 8.62 -11.53
C ALA A 45 -2.43 9.32 -10.27
N ILE A 46 -2.39 10.64 -10.27
CA ILE A 46 -1.97 11.49 -9.13
C ILE A 46 -2.91 11.37 -7.93
N ILE A 47 -4.18 10.98 -8.16
CA ILE A 47 -5.21 10.83 -7.12
C ILE A 47 -5.53 9.35 -6.92
N ILE A 48 -5.86 8.64 -7.99
CA ILE A 48 -6.26 7.22 -7.95
C ILE A 48 -5.08 6.36 -7.46
N GLY A 49 -3.87 6.63 -7.94
CA GLY A 49 -2.66 5.89 -7.55
C GLY A 49 -2.40 5.92 -6.05
N PRO A 50 -2.31 7.12 -5.41
CA PRO A 50 -2.10 7.19 -3.96
C PRO A 50 -3.24 6.60 -3.13
N VAL A 51 -4.50 6.83 -3.52
CA VAL A 51 -5.66 6.30 -2.77
C VAL A 51 -5.70 4.78 -2.84
N SER A 52 -5.56 4.21 -4.04
CA SER A 52 -5.55 2.75 -4.24
C SER A 52 -4.33 2.10 -3.61
N GLY A 53 -3.15 2.69 -3.77
CA GLY A 53 -1.91 2.18 -3.21
C GLY A 53 -1.86 2.26 -1.68
N PHE A 54 -2.44 3.30 -1.08
CA PHE A 54 -2.61 3.35 0.38
C PHE A 54 -3.52 2.23 0.88
N PHE A 55 -4.65 2.00 0.20
CA PHE A 55 -5.59 0.93 0.57
C PHE A 55 -4.95 -0.46 0.43
N ILE A 56 -4.27 -0.72 -0.69
CA ILE A 56 -3.56 -1.99 -0.94
C ILE A 56 -2.43 -2.18 0.07
N GLY A 57 -1.61 -1.16 0.30
CA GLY A 57 -0.52 -1.21 1.29
C GLY A 57 -1.03 -1.47 2.69
N PHE A 58 -2.14 -0.83 3.09
CA PHE A 58 -2.80 -1.07 4.36
C PHE A 58 -3.31 -2.51 4.48
N CYS A 59 -3.97 -3.03 3.45
CA CYS A 59 -4.44 -4.42 3.43
C CYS A 59 -3.28 -5.43 3.49
N LEU A 60 -2.19 -5.18 2.76
CA LEU A 60 -0.97 -6.00 2.79
C LEU A 60 -0.36 -6.06 4.18
N ILE A 61 -0.20 -4.89 4.82
CA ILE A 61 0.30 -4.81 6.19
C ILE A 61 -0.65 -5.59 7.11
N MET A 62 -1.95 -5.33 7.09
CA MET A 62 -2.93 -6.05 7.91
C MET A 62 -2.87 -7.57 7.72
N PHE A 63 -2.68 -8.04 6.48
CA PHE A 63 -2.52 -9.45 6.17
C PHE A 63 -1.23 -10.01 6.78
N LEU A 64 -0.08 -9.36 6.54
CA LEU A 64 1.22 -9.76 7.10
C LEU A 64 1.18 -9.80 8.63
N CYS A 65 0.50 -8.86 9.27
CA CYS A 65 0.35 -8.84 10.73
C CYS A 65 -0.51 -9.98 11.25
N THR A 66 -1.59 -10.30 10.52
CA THR A 66 -2.56 -11.29 10.96
C THR A 66 -2.04 -12.71 10.79
N TYR A 67 -1.23 -12.95 9.74
CA TYR A 67 -0.83 -14.31 9.36
C TYR A 67 0.66 -14.58 9.48
N CYS A 68 1.54 -13.57 9.40
CA CYS A 68 2.99 -13.77 9.49
C CYS A 68 3.56 -13.39 10.86
N ALA A 69 3.07 -12.31 11.48
CA ALA A 69 3.56 -11.87 12.79
C ALA A 69 2.95 -12.65 13.98
N VAL A 70 1.99 -13.55 13.73
CA VAL A 70 1.45 -14.47 14.75
C VAL A 70 2.41 -15.61 15.03
N ASP A 71 3.21 -16.05 14.05
CA ASP A 71 4.17 -17.15 14.20
C ASP A 71 5.40 -16.79 15.07
N ASP A 72 5.76 -15.50 15.16
CA ASP A 72 6.92 -15.04 15.96
C ASP A 72 6.68 -15.00 17.48
N LYS A 73 5.46 -15.30 17.96
CA LYS A 73 5.16 -15.30 19.41
C LYS A 73 5.38 -16.64 20.10
N ASP A 74 5.69 -17.69 19.35
CA ASP A 74 5.90 -19.04 19.89
C ASP A 74 7.37 -19.52 19.82
N SER A 75 8.34 -18.64 19.54
CA SER A 75 9.79 -18.93 19.54
C SER A 75 10.54 -18.27 20.70
#